data_AF-A0A1B6HC25-F1
#
_entry.id   AF-A0A1B6HC25-F1
#
_cell.length_a   1.000
_cell.length_b   1.000
_cell.length_c   1.000
_cell.angle_alpha   90.00
_cell.angle_beta   90.00
_cell.angle_gamma   90.00
#
_symmetry.space_group_name_H-M   'P 1'
#
loop_
_entity.id
_entity.type
_entity.pdbx_description
1 polymer ?
#
loop_
_entity_poly.entity_id
_entity_poly.type
_entity_poly.pdbx_seq_one_letter_code
_entity_poly.pdbx_strand_id
1 'polypeptide(L)'
;SWAYGSSTSLYERHPVTSVPAGEPIADCFAIVSRQNSSIMCLADGVNWGVKASLAARAAVHGSIQYLNQALFSWPIGSTTDVFVALLRSFHAAHNMILQEEGMLTTLTAAVVLPLVTTNRYVVCACNVGDSLAYVYSPKYGVREITQGSHDLHRMRDMRDALGALGPVDGQNPELGNLTCSMTEVEPGDIIFLTSDGVSDNLDPVVGKFTGLPTVEAHQRHKLTLLRTEDLLRNGVSGDGPAVSTAQDVVMLLMDFVTRLTAAKRRILEDVELYQEAGGGPLSKGEQRARRKDVCAKLAMVPGKLDHATVVAYTVGNSHT
;
A
#
# COMPACT_ATOMS: atom_id res chain seq x y z
N SER A 1 11.32 -4.28 15.73
CA SER A 1 9.99 -4.33 16.40
C SER A 1 9.14 -5.45 15.80
N TRP A 2 8.13 -6.00 16.51
CA TRP A 2 7.26 -7.08 15.98
C TRP A 2 6.28 -6.60 14.92
N ALA A 3 5.89 -5.34 15.03
CA ALA A 3 5.12 -4.64 14.05
C ALA A 3 5.81 -3.30 13.77
N TYR A 4 5.67 -2.81 12.55
CA TYR A 4 6.13 -1.48 12.17
C TYR A 4 5.28 -0.99 11.01
N GLY A 5 5.07 0.32 10.93
CA GLY A 5 4.40 0.93 9.79
C GLY A 5 4.96 2.30 9.54
N SER A 6 5.01 2.70 8.28
CA SER A 6 5.48 4.01 7.87
C SER A 6 4.71 4.46 6.64
N SER A 7 4.46 5.77 6.57
CA SER A 7 3.83 6.42 5.44
C SER A 7 4.63 7.68 5.09
N THR A 8 4.78 7.96 3.79
CA THR A 8 5.42 9.17 3.30
C THR A 8 4.81 9.63 1.98
N SER A 9 5.15 10.85 1.55
CA SER A 9 4.81 11.32 0.21
C SER A 9 6.01 11.13 -0.70
N LEU A 10 5.81 10.44 -1.83
CA LEU A 10 6.80 10.38 -2.90
C LEU A 10 6.69 11.57 -3.86
N TYR A 11 5.71 12.46 -3.68
CA TYR A 11 5.56 13.67 -4.48
C TYR A 11 6.64 14.72 -4.19
N GLU A 12 6.82 15.64 -5.14
CA GLU A 12 7.73 16.77 -5.03
C GLU A 12 7.32 17.75 -3.93
N ARG A 13 8.29 18.55 -3.47
CA ARG A 13 8.01 19.79 -2.73
C ARG A 13 8.05 20.97 -3.67
N HIS A 14 7.06 21.84 -3.60
CA HIS A 14 7.08 23.07 -4.39
C HIS A 14 8.35 23.87 -4.05
N PRO A 15 9.21 24.25 -5.03
CA PRO A 15 10.54 24.79 -4.74
C PRO A 15 10.53 26.14 -4.01
N VAL A 16 9.48 26.93 -4.20
CA VAL A 16 9.30 28.22 -3.52
C VAL A 16 8.60 28.09 -2.17
N THR A 17 7.44 27.44 -2.10
CA THR A 17 6.63 27.38 -0.86
C THR A 17 7.00 26.22 0.07
N SER A 18 7.80 25.27 -0.41
CA SER A 18 8.15 24.01 0.27
C SER A 18 6.96 23.10 0.60
N VAL A 19 5.75 23.44 0.14
CA VAL A 19 4.53 22.64 0.31
C VAL A 19 4.64 21.38 -0.55
N PRO A 20 4.54 20.17 0.04
CA PRO A 20 4.42 18.92 -0.70
C PRO A 20 3.21 18.91 -1.64
N ALA A 21 3.39 18.42 -2.86
CA ALA A 21 2.25 18.05 -3.67
C ALA A 21 1.52 16.85 -3.05
N GLY A 22 0.20 16.79 -3.27
CA GLY A 22 -0.67 15.74 -2.71
C GLY A 22 -1.10 15.93 -1.25
N GLU A 23 -0.64 16.97 -0.54
CA GLU A 23 -0.94 17.14 0.89
C GLU A 23 -2.45 17.33 1.19
N PRO A 24 -2.99 16.77 2.30
CA PRO A 24 -2.35 15.83 3.24
C PRO A 24 -2.16 14.43 2.65
N ILE A 25 -1.26 13.64 3.27
CA ILE A 25 -1.13 12.22 2.96
C ILE A 25 -2.52 11.55 3.03
N ALA A 26 -2.91 10.96 1.90
CA ALA A 26 -4.21 10.33 1.71
C ALA A 26 -4.22 8.88 2.20
N ASP A 27 -3.06 8.28 2.44
CA ASP A 27 -2.93 6.96 3.04
C ASP A 27 -3.20 7.02 4.55
N CYS A 28 -3.77 5.94 5.09
CA CYS A 28 -3.87 5.70 6.50
C CYS A 28 -3.60 4.22 6.81
N PHE A 29 -3.02 3.94 7.97
CA PHE A 29 -2.87 2.58 8.43
C PHE A 29 -3.01 2.45 9.95
N ALA A 30 -3.22 1.23 10.41
CA ALA A 30 -3.21 0.87 11.81
C ALA A 30 -2.73 -0.56 12.02
N ILE A 31 -2.11 -0.79 13.19
CA ILE A 31 -1.71 -2.12 13.65
C ILE A 31 -2.18 -2.29 15.09
N VAL A 32 -2.89 -3.39 15.36
CA VAL A 32 -3.24 -3.82 16.71
C VAL A 32 -2.64 -5.20 16.92
N SER A 33 -1.41 -5.22 17.45
CA SER A 33 -0.69 -6.46 17.74
C SER A 33 -0.85 -6.91 19.20
N ARG A 34 -0.94 -8.21 19.37
CA ARG A 34 -0.92 -8.94 20.65
C ARG A 34 0.20 -9.97 20.60
N GLN A 35 0.37 -10.73 21.68
CA GLN A 35 1.46 -11.73 21.80
C GLN A 35 1.49 -12.76 20.65
N ASN A 36 0.33 -13.19 20.15
CA ASN A 36 0.23 -14.24 19.13
C ASN A 36 -0.74 -13.89 17.99
N SER A 37 -1.16 -12.64 17.88
CA SER A 37 -2.13 -12.20 16.88
C SER A 37 -1.94 -10.75 16.51
N SER A 38 -2.42 -10.37 15.33
CA SER A 38 -2.34 -9.00 14.85
C SER A 38 -3.52 -8.67 13.96
N ILE A 39 -4.06 -7.46 14.09
CA ILE A 39 -4.90 -6.84 13.06
C ILE A 39 -4.05 -5.78 12.38
N MET A 40 -3.93 -5.85 11.07
CA MET A 40 -3.29 -4.83 10.23
C MET A 40 -4.32 -4.28 9.27
N CYS A 41 -4.34 -2.97 9.09
CA CYS A 41 -5.24 -2.33 8.14
C CYS A 41 -4.52 -1.19 7.42
N LEU A 42 -4.72 -1.07 6.12
CA LEU A 42 -4.21 -0.02 5.25
C LEU A 42 -5.34 0.46 4.35
N ALA A 43 -5.45 1.77 4.20
CA ALA A 43 -6.39 2.42 3.28
C ALA A 43 -5.66 3.51 2.51
N ASP A 44 -5.91 3.58 1.21
CA ASP A 44 -5.37 4.59 0.29
C ASP A 44 -6.53 5.43 -0.24
N GLY A 45 -6.58 6.70 0.18
CA GLY A 45 -7.61 7.64 -0.24
C GLY A 45 -7.48 7.95 -1.73
N VAL A 46 -8.54 7.73 -2.50
CA VAL A 46 -8.52 7.94 -3.95
C VAL A 46 -8.44 9.44 -4.25
N ASN A 47 -7.45 9.81 -5.08
CA ASN A 47 -7.03 11.19 -5.37
C ASN A 47 -6.36 11.87 -4.16
N TRP A 48 -6.14 13.19 -4.27
CA TRP A 48 -5.50 13.99 -3.22
C TRP A 48 -6.51 14.71 -2.33
N GLY A 49 -5.99 15.23 -1.23
CA GLY A 49 -6.65 16.25 -0.44
C GLY A 49 -7.40 15.71 0.78
N VAL A 50 -7.97 16.65 1.53
CA VAL A 50 -8.53 16.40 2.87
C VAL A 50 -9.64 15.34 2.85
N LYS A 51 -10.50 15.32 1.83
CA LYS A 51 -11.61 14.36 1.75
C LYS A 51 -11.14 12.93 1.45
N ALA A 52 -10.07 12.75 0.68
CA ALA A 52 -9.46 11.44 0.45
C ALA A 52 -8.77 10.93 1.71
N SER A 53 -7.95 11.78 2.35
CA SER A 53 -7.30 11.48 3.64
C SER A 53 -8.33 11.17 4.75
N LEU A 54 -9.44 11.90 4.80
CA LEU A 54 -10.53 11.65 5.76
C LEU A 54 -11.19 10.29 5.50
N ALA A 55 -11.44 9.93 4.23
CA ALA A 55 -11.99 8.61 3.89
C ALA A 55 -11.07 7.48 4.36
N ALA A 56 -9.77 7.54 4.06
CA ALA A 56 -8.82 6.52 4.50
C ALA A 56 -8.77 6.39 6.03
N ARG A 57 -8.72 7.52 6.75
CA ARG A 57 -8.72 7.54 8.22
C ARG A 57 -10.01 6.97 8.81
N ALA A 58 -11.16 7.36 8.27
CA ALA A 58 -12.46 6.84 8.68
C ALA A 58 -12.58 5.34 8.43
N ALA A 59 -12.12 4.86 7.27
CA ALA A 59 -12.13 3.46 6.91
C ALA A 59 -11.28 2.60 7.85
N VAL A 60 -10.03 3.02 8.09
CA VAL A 60 -9.13 2.35 9.03
C VAL A 60 -9.72 2.35 10.44
N HIS A 61 -10.23 3.49 10.90
CA HIS A 61 -10.83 3.60 12.23
C HIS A 61 -12.02 2.66 12.40
N GLY A 62 -13.00 2.72 11.49
CA GLY A 62 -14.20 1.88 11.54
C GLY A 62 -13.88 0.39 11.45
N SER A 63 -12.95 0.01 10.56
CA SER A 63 -12.52 -1.39 10.39
C SER A 63 -11.82 -1.92 11.64
N ILE A 64 -10.82 -1.20 12.15
CA ILE A 64 -10.05 -1.62 13.33
C ILE A 64 -10.94 -1.68 14.56
N GLN A 65 -11.78 -0.66 14.79
CA GLN A 65 -12.68 -0.63 15.93
C GLN A 65 -13.59 -1.87 15.93
N TYR A 66 -14.20 -2.18 14.78
CA TYR A 66 -15.06 -3.35 14.64
C TYR A 66 -14.30 -4.66 14.85
N LEU A 67 -13.17 -4.86 14.14
CA LEU A 67 -12.38 -6.09 14.24
C LEU A 67 -11.86 -6.32 15.65
N ASN A 68 -11.38 -5.27 16.32
CA ASN A 68 -10.86 -5.40 17.66
C ASN A 68 -11.93 -5.88 18.67
N GLN A 69 -13.16 -5.39 18.51
CA GLN A 69 -14.29 -5.84 19.33
C GLN A 69 -14.73 -7.26 18.94
N ALA A 70 -14.98 -7.50 17.65
CA ALA A 70 -15.51 -8.76 17.14
C ALA A 70 -14.56 -9.94 17.40
N LEU A 71 -13.25 -9.74 17.24
CA LEU A 71 -12.27 -10.82 17.32
C LEU A 71 -11.80 -11.15 18.74
N PHE A 72 -11.89 -10.20 19.67
CA PHE A 72 -11.25 -10.33 20.99
C PHE A 72 -12.20 -10.14 22.16
N SER A 73 -13.49 -9.88 21.92
CA SER A 73 -14.51 -9.84 22.99
C SER A 73 -15.21 -11.19 23.20
N TRP A 74 -15.15 -12.09 22.22
CA TRP A 74 -15.80 -13.41 22.26
C TRP A 74 -14.89 -14.48 21.66
N PRO A 75 -15.04 -15.76 22.06
CA PRO A 75 -14.30 -16.86 21.45
C PRO A 75 -14.60 -16.99 19.95
N ILE A 76 -13.55 -17.06 19.13
CA ILE A 76 -13.64 -17.39 17.70
C ILE A 76 -13.28 -18.87 17.53
N GLY A 77 -14.13 -19.61 16.80
CA GLY A 77 -13.94 -21.04 16.58
C GLY A 77 -13.41 -21.41 15.20
N SER A 78 -13.56 -20.55 14.20
CA SER A 78 -13.27 -20.88 12.81
C SER A 78 -12.78 -19.71 11.98
N THR A 79 -12.12 -19.99 10.86
CA THR A 79 -11.77 -18.97 9.86
C THR A 79 -13.02 -18.33 9.23
N THR A 80 -14.13 -19.05 9.17
CA THR A 80 -15.43 -18.50 8.74
C THR A 80 -15.86 -17.33 9.63
N ASP A 81 -15.74 -17.47 10.95
CA ASP A 81 -16.06 -16.40 11.90
C ASP A 81 -15.16 -15.17 11.67
N VAL A 82 -13.88 -15.39 11.38
CA VAL A 82 -12.91 -14.33 11.05
C VAL A 82 -13.30 -13.59 9.77
N PHE A 83 -13.71 -14.31 8.73
CA PHE A 83 -14.15 -13.70 7.47
C PHE A 83 -15.47 -12.93 7.63
N VAL A 84 -16.41 -13.44 8.43
CA VAL A 84 -17.62 -12.69 8.77
C VAL A 84 -17.26 -11.39 9.50
N ALA A 85 -16.29 -11.43 10.42
CA ALA A 85 -15.82 -10.23 11.10
C ALA A 85 -15.15 -9.23 10.13
N LEU A 86 -14.30 -9.71 9.21
CA LEU A 86 -13.66 -8.90 8.16
C LEU A 86 -14.70 -8.23 7.24
N LEU A 87 -15.67 -8.97 6.72
CA LEU A 87 -16.71 -8.39 5.85
C LEU A 87 -17.54 -7.34 6.57
N ARG A 88 -17.89 -7.59 7.84
CA ARG A 88 -18.62 -6.62 8.67
C ARG A 88 -17.77 -5.40 9.03
N SER A 89 -16.45 -5.55 9.15
CA SER A 89 -15.55 -4.42 9.38
C SER A 89 -15.45 -3.50 8.16
N PHE A 90 -15.54 -4.04 6.95
CA PHE A 90 -15.61 -3.25 5.71
C PHE A 90 -16.93 -2.48 5.62
N HIS A 91 -18.04 -3.08 6.06
CA HIS A 91 -19.30 -2.35 6.18
C HIS A 91 -19.21 -1.23 7.24
N ALA A 92 -18.61 -1.50 8.40
CA ALA A 92 -18.38 -0.49 9.43
C ALA A 92 -17.47 0.65 8.93
N ALA A 93 -16.39 0.32 8.22
CA ALA A 93 -15.50 1.27 7.57
C ALA A 93 -16.25 2.16 6.58
N HIS A 94 -17.06 1.57 5.71
CA HIS A 94 -17.87 2.31 4.74
C HIS A 94 -18.86 3.27 5.41
N ASN A 95 -19.59 2.82 6.43
CA ASN A 95 -20.51 3.68 7.18
C ASN A 95 -19.77 4.83 7.87
N MET A 96 -18.56 4.58 8.39
CA MET A 96 -17.74 5.62 9.00
C MET A 96 -17.29 6.68 7.99
N ILE A 97 -16.92 6.28 6.75
CA ILE A 97 -16.61 7.23 5.68
C ILE A 97 -17.81 8.13 5.39
N LEU A 98 -19.02 7.56 5.25
CA LEU A 98 -20.23 8.33 4.97
C LEU A 98 -20.57 9.28 6.13
N GLN A 99 -20.46 8.82 7.37
CA GLN A 99 -20.71 9.63 8.56
C GLN A 99 -19.77 10.84 8.66
N GLU A 100 -18.49 10.65 8.35
CA GLU A 100 -17.49 11.72 8.36
C GLU A 100 -17.47 12.53 7.05
N GLU A 101 -18.39 12.24 6.13
CA GLU A 101 -18.47 12.86 4.80
C GLU A 101 -17.15 12.75 4.01
N GLY A 102 -16.43 11.64 4.13
CA GLY A 102 -15.23 11.34 3.34
C GLY A 102 -15.55 11.08 1.86
N MET A 103 -14.53 11.14 1.01
CA MET A 103 -14.62 10.67 -0.39
C MET A 103 -14.37 9.16 -0.46
N LEU A 104 -13.51 8.70 -1.37
CA LEU A 104 -13.31 7.31 -1.70
C LEU A 104 -11.96 6.84 -1.15
N THR A 105 -11.87 5.57 -0.78
CA THR A 105 -10.60 4.96 -0.35
C THR A 105 -10.61 3.47 -0.65
N THR A 106 -9.44 2.90 -0.93
CA THR A 106 -9.23 1.45 -0.85
C THR A 106 -9.30 1.00 0.61
N LEU A 107 -9.38 -0.32 0.84
CA LEU A 107 -9.19 -0.89 2.16
C LEU A 107 -8.66 -2.31 2.06
N THR A 108 -7.53 -2.56 2.71
CA THR A 108 -6.96 -3.89 2.93
C THR A 108 -6.86 -4.14 4.42
N ALA A 109 -7.46 -5.23 4.91
CA ALA A 109 -7.32 -5.67 6.29
C ALA A 109 -6.81 -7.10 6.34
N ALA A 110 -5.81 -7.35 7.19
CA ALA A 110 -5.24 -8.67 7.43
C ALA A 110 -5.28 -8.99 8.92
N VAL A 111 -5.79 -10.17 9.25
CA VAL A 111 -5.90 -10.69 10.61
C VAL A 111 -5.03 -11.92 10.72
N VAL A 112 -4.03 -11.86 11.60
CA VAL A 112 -3.13 -12.97 11.92
C VAL A 112 -3.57 -13.62 13.22
N LEU A 113 -3.85 -14.92 13.20
CA LEU A 113 -4.32 -15.70 14.35
C LEU A 113 -3.60 -17.05 14.43
N PRO A 114 -3.41 -17.61 15.64
CA PRO A 114 -2.87 -18.95 15.81
C PRO A 114 -3.88 -20.00 15.33
N LEU A 115 -3.37 -21.09 14.75
CA LEU A 115 -4.16 -22.29 14.46
C LEU A 115 -4.13 -23.25 15.65
N VAL A 116 -5.04 -24.22 15.65
CA VAL A 116 -5.07 -25.31 16.65
C VAL A 116 -3.75 -26.11 16.63
N THR A 117 -3.14 -26.23 15.45
CA THR A 117 -1.82 -26.82 15.29
C THR A 117 -0.75 -25.88 15.86
N THR A 118 0.07 -26.41 16.77
CA THR A 118 1.17 -25.67 17.40
C THR A 118 2.13 -25.08 16.36
N ASN A 119 2.60 -23.85 16.61
CA ASN A 119 3.52 -23.12 15.72
C ASN A 119 3.00 -22.95 14.28
N ARG A 120 1.68 -22.94 14.11
CA ARG A 120 1.02 -22.62 12.85
C ARG A 120 0.10 -21.43 13.07
N TYR A 121 0.09 -20.54 12.09
CA TYR A 121 -0.76 -19.36 12.08
C TYR A 121 -1.49 -19.29 10.76
N VAL A 122 -2.59 -18.55 10.75
CA VAL A 122 -3.32 -18.20 9.54
C VAL A 122 -3.39 -16.69 9.43
N VAL A 123 -3.24 -16.20 8.21
CA VAL A 123 -3.58 -14.83 7.83
C VAL A 123 -4.87 -14.89 7.04
N CYS A 124 -5.91 -14.24 7.54
CA CYS A 124 -7.15 -14.00 6.80
C CYS A 124 -7.16 -12.54 6.36
N ALA A 125 -7.35 -12.27 5.08
CA ALA A 125 -7.38 -10.94 4.52
C ALA A 125 -8.72 -10.67 3.81
N CYS A 126 -9.17 -9.43 3.91
CA CYS A 126 -10.23 -8.87 3.07
C CYS A 126 -9.67 -7.62 2.40
N ASN A 127 -9.97 -7.44 1.12
CA ASN A 127 -9.44 -6.37 0.30
C ASN A 127 -10.49 -5.80 -0.64
N VAL A 128 -10.53 -4.48 -0.77
CA VAL A 128 -11.16 -3.76 -1.88
C VAL A 128 -10.18 -2.70 -2.37
N GLY A 129 -10.04 -2.65 -3.69
CA GLY A 129 -9.06 -1.82 -4.35
C GLY A 129 -7.70 -2.48 -4.56
N ASP A 130 -6.66 -1.67 -4.69
CA ASP A 130 -5.34 -2.05 -5.18
C ASP A 130 -4.19 -1.83 -4.17
N SER A 131 -4.53 -1.57 -2.91
CA SER A 131 -3.63 -1.81 -1.79
C SER A 131 -3.50 -3.31 -1.57
N LEU A 132 -2.28 -3.83 -1.47
CA LEU A 132 -1.99 -5.27 -1.58
C LEU A 132 -1.38 -5.83 -0.30
N ALA A 133 -1.58 -7.13 -0.06
CA ALA A 133 -1.06 -7.86 1.09
C ALA A 133 -0.15 -9.01 0.65
N TYR A 134 0.93 -9.22 1.39
CA TYR A 134 1.98 -10.19 1.05
C TYR A 134 2.46 -10.96 2.26
N VAL A 135 3.07 -12.12 1.99
CA VAL A 135 3.91 -12.87 2.93
C VAL A 135 5.33 -12.91 2.38
N TYR A 136 6.30 -12.54 3.20
CA TYR A 136 7.70 -12.90 3.02
C TYR A 136 8.05 -14.03 3.98
N SER A 137 8.54 -15.13 3.41
CA SER A 137 9.11 -16.24 4.16
C SER A 137 10.57 -16.40 3.79
N PRO A 138 11.51 -16.45 4.76
CA PRO A 138 12.91 -16.75 4.46
C PRO A 138 13.09 -18.06 3.69
N LYS A 139 12.19 -19.03 3.90
CA LYS A 139 12.19 -20.34 3.25
C LYS A 139 11.53 -20.35 1.88
N TYR A 140 10.38 -19.67 1.72
CA TYR A 140 9.55 -19.80 0.52
C TYR A 140 9.51 -18.54 -0.37
N GLY A 141 10.18 -17.46 0.02
CA GLY A 141 10.21 -16.22 -0.75
C GLY A 141 8.98 -15.34 -0.52
N VAL A 142 8.63 -14.53 -1.52
CA VAL A 142 7.49 -13.61 -1.46
C VAL A 142 6.30 -14.14 -2.23
N ARG A 143 5.12 -14.03 -1.64
CA ARG A 143 3.84 -14.36 -2.29
C ARG A 143 2.76 -13.37 -1.92
N GLU A 144 1.86 -13.11 -2.84
CA GLU A 144 0.73 -12.20 -2.62
C GLU A 144 -0.47 -12.94 -2.00
N ILE A 145 -1.08 -12.34 -1.00
CA ILE A 145 -2.32 -12.80 -0.36
C ILE A 145 -3.54 -12.30 -1.15
N THR A 146 -3.47 -11.09 -1.70
CA THR A 146 -4.55 -10.39 -2.41
C THR A 146 -4.65 -10.70 -3.90
N GLN A 147 -3.93 -11.70 -4.42
CA GLN A 147 -3.85 -12.01 -5.85
C GLN A 147 -5.23 -12.13 -6.54
N GLY A 148 -6.27 -12.56 -5.83
CA GLY A 148 -7.63 -12.67 -6.35
C GLY A 148 -8.35 -11.34 -6.62
N SER A 149 -7.80 -10.21 -6.17
CA SER A 149 -8.41 -8.87 -6.33
C SER A 149 -8.17 -8.24 -7.70
N HIS A 150 -7.38 -8.87 -8.56
CA HIS A 150 -7.04 -8.33 -9.87
C HIS A 150 -6.74 -9.44 -10.89
N ASP A 151 -7.00 -9.14 -12.17
CA ASP A 151 -6.78 -10.07 -13.28
C ASP A 151 -5.31 -10.06 -13.71
N LEU A 152 -4.58 -11.15 -13.41
CA LEU A 152 -3.17 -11.31 -13.78
C LEU A 152 -2.93 -11.44 -15.28
N HIS A 153 -3.95 -11.71 -16.09
CA HIS A 153 -3.81 -11.80 -17.54
C HIS A 153 -4.13 -10.49 -18.24
N ARG A 154 -4.59 -9.47 -17.49
CA ARG A 154 -4.90 -8.15 -18.02
C ARG A 154 -3.91 -7.11 -17.51
N MET A 155 -3.47 -6.24 -18.43
CA MET A 155 -2.65 -5.10 -18.05
C MET A 155 -3.46 -4.15 -17.17
N ARG A 156 -3.01 -3.92 -15.94
CA ARG A 156 -3.61 -2.98 -15.00
C ARG A 156 -3.36 -1.54 -15.44
N ASP A 157 -4.38 -0.69 -15.37
CA ASP A 157 -4.20 0.76 -15.38
C ASP A 157 -3.83 1.19 -13.97
N MET A 158 -2.59 1.66 -13.78
CA MET A 158 -2.07 2.06 -12.46
C MET A 158 -2.71 3.34 -11.91
N ARG A 159 -3.70 3.92 -12.61
CA ARG A 159 -4.50 5.04 -12.13
C ARG A 159 -5.87 4.59 -11.61
N ASP A 160 -6.23 3.34 -11.88
CA ASP A 160 -7.48 2.75 -11.48
C ASP A 160 -7.28 1.97 -10.18
N ALA A 161 -7.96 2.44 -9.13
CA ALA A 161 -7.98 1.78 -7.84
C ALA A 161 -8.70 0.43 -7.88
N LEU A 162 -9.37 0.07 -8.99
CA LEU A 162 -10.22 -1.11 -9.22
C LEU A 162 -11.56 -1.05 -8.46
N GLY A 163 -11.50 -0.85 -7.15
CA GLY A 163 -12.67 -0.75 -6.29
C GLY A 163 -12.39 0.15 -5.10
N ALA A 164 -13.44 0.71 -4.52
CA ALA A 164 -13.30 1.66 -3.41
C ALA A 164 -14.51 1.62 -2.47
N LEU A 165 -14.23 1.86 -1.19
CA LEU A 165 -15.25 2.24 -0.22
C LEU A 165 -15.52 3.74 -0.30
N GLY A 166 -16.74 4.12 0.05
CA GLY A 166 -17.20 5.51 0.09
C GLY A 166 -18.35 5.72 -0.91
N PRO A 167 -18.78 6.97 -1.13
CA PRO A 167 -19.89 7.29 -2.02
C PRO A 167 -19.49 7.23 -3.50
N VAL A 168 -19.21 6.03 -4.04
CA VAL A 168 -18.82 5.85 -5.45
C VAL A 168 -20.02 6.08 -6.38
N ASP A 169 -21.15 5.43 -6.08
CA ASP A 169 -22.43 5.63 -6.76
C ASP A 169 -23.52 5.99 -5.74
N GLY A 170 -23.75 7.29 -5.57
CA GLY A 170 -24.59 7.81 -4.49
C GLY A 170 -23.95 7.55 -3.13
N GLN A 171 -24.55 6.66 -2.33
CA GLN A 171 -23.95 6.20 -1.06
C GLN A 171 -23.30 4.82 -1.19
N ASN A 172 -23.35 4.17 -2.36
CA ASN A 172 -22.87 2.80 -2.51
C ASN A 172 -21.36 2.76 -2.79
N PRO A 173 -20.64 1.77 -2.23
CA PRO A 173 -19.25 1.50 -2.57
C PRO A 173 -19.13 0.70 -3.88
N GLU A 174 -17.93 0.69 -4.46
CA GLU A 174 -17.59 -0.17 -5.60
C GLU A 174 -16.82 -1.40 -5.09
N LEU A 175 -17.52 -2.54 -5.04
CA LEU A 175 -17.00 -3.80 -4.50
C LEU A 175 -16.67 -4.82 -5.58
N GLY A 176 -16.51 -4.40 -6.84
CA GLY A 176 -16.31 -5.29 -7.99
C GLY A 176 -15.10 -6.21 -7.86
N ASN A 177 -14.09 -5.80 -7.09
CA ASN A 177 -12.89 -6.57 -6.81
C ASN A 177 -12.73 -7.00 -5.34
N LEU A 178 -13.80 -6.90 -4.53
CA LEU A 178 -13.79 -7.32 -3.14
C LEU A 178 -13.36 -8.78 -3.05
N THR A 179 -12.28 -9.03 -2.31
CA THR A 179 -11.68 -10.37 -2.20
C THR A 179 -11.44 -10.73 -0.75
N CYS A 180 -11.86 -11.93 -0.37
CA CYS A 180 -11.44 -12.59 0.87
C CYS A 180 -10.45 -13.70 0.51
N SER A 181 -9.33 -13.74 1.21
CA SER A 181 -8.31 -14.77 1.02
C SER A 181 -7.68 -15.16 2.34
N MET A 182 -7.15 -16.37 2.42
CA MET A 182 -6.38 -16.79 3.58
C MET A 182 -5.17 -17.60 3.17
N THR A 183 -4.21 -17.65 4.08
CA THR A 183 -3.02 -18.45 3.89
C THR A 183 -2.38 -18.82 5.21
N GLU A 184 -1.74 -19.98 5.27
CA GLU A 184 -0.99 -20.41 6.44
C GLU A 184 0.42 -19.81 6.45
N VAL A 185 0.91 -19.51 7.64
CA VAL A 185 2.23 -18.93 7.89
C VAL A 185 2.87 -19.53 9.15
N GLU A 186 4.20 -19.48 9.18
CA GLU A 186 5.04 -20.05 10.24
C GLU A 186 5.70 -18.93 11.06
N PRO A 187 6.12 -19.21 12.31
CA PRO A 187 6.99 -18.31 13.05
C PRO A 187 8.21 -17.87 12.23
N GLY A 188 8.48 -16.57 12.22
CA GLY A 188 9.54 -15.95 11.41
C GLY A 188 9.11 -15.44 10.04
N ASP A 189 7.93 -15.84 9.54
CA ASP A 189 7.34 -15.20 8.37
C ASP A 189 6.95 -13.75 8.68
N ILE A 190 6.98 -12.88 7.68
CA ILE A 190 6.62 -11.46 7.80
C ILE A 190 5.44 -11.17 6.88
N ILE A 191 4.35 -10.69 7.46
CA ILE A 191 3.18 -10.21 6.73
C ILE A 191 3.36 -8.73 6.48
N PHE A 192 3.12 -8.26 5.26
CA PHE A 192 3.16 -6.83 4.99
C PHE A 192 2.05 -6.38 4.03
N LEU A 193 1.53 -5.18 4.28
CA LEU A 193 0.58 -4.46 3.45
C LEU A 193 1.29 -3.28 2.78
N THR A 194 0.91 -2.97 1.56
CA THR A 194 1.46 -1.83 0.80
C THR A 194 0.35 -1.04 0.11
N SER A 195 0.45 0.29 0.11
CA SER A 195 -0.29 1.12 -0.86
C SER A 195 0.31 0.98 -2.27
N ASP A 196 -0.39 1.52 -3.27
CA ASP A 196 0.05 1.46 -4.66
C ASP A 196 1.34 2.26 -4.91
N GLY A 197 1.59 3.30 -4.11
CA GLY A 197 2.84 4.07 -4.10
C GLY A 197 4.06 3.23 -3.74
N VAL A 198 3.87 2.03 -3.18
CA VAL A 198 4.94 1.06 -2.98
C VAL A 198 4.87 -0.07 -4.01
N SER A 199 3.71 -0.74 -4.14
CA SER A 199 3.60 -1.94 -4.98
C SER A 199 3.82 -1.64 -6.46
N ASP A 200 3.33 -0.51 -6.97
CA ASP A 200 3.56 -0.12 -8.36
C ASP A 200 5.03 0.19 -8.62
N ASN A 201 5.78 0.69 -7.64
CA ASN A 201 7.21 0.98 -7.78
C ASN A 201 8.08 -0.30 -7.79
N LEU A 202 7.54 -1.44 -7.38
CA LEU A 202 8.17 -2.76 -7.52
C LEU A 202 7.89 -3.40 -8.87
N ASP A 203 6.94 -2.87 -9.66
CA ASP A 203 6.62 -3.37 -10.99
C ASP A 203 7.78 -3.09 -11.98
N PRO A 204 8.16 -4.09 -12.80
CA PRO A 204 9.31 -3.99 -13.69
C PRO A 204 9.20 -2.90 -14.77
N VAL A 205 7.99 -2.53 -15.19
CA VAL A 205 7.73 -1.51 -16.20
C VAL A 205 7.71 -0.13 -15.57
N VAL A 206 7.09 0.03 -14.40
CA VAL A 206 7.07 1.30 -13.65
C VAL A 206 8.48 1.66 -13.19
N GLY A 207 9.18 0.70 -12.60
CA GLY A 207 10.55 0.89 -12.16
C GLY A 207 11.60 0.80 -13.27
N LYS A 208 11.20 0.41 -14.49
CA LYS A 208 12.04 0.32 -15.69
C LYS A 208 13.31 -0.52 -15.50
N PHE A 209 13.22 -1.63 -14.76
CA PHE A 209 14.38 -2.42 -14.34
C PHE A 209 14.87 -3.42 -15.38
N THR A 210 14.01 -3.83 -16.31
CA THR A 210 14.23 -5.11 -16.97
C THR A 210 14.89 -4.99 -18.34
N GLY A 211 14.91 -3.81 -18.97
CA GLY A 211 15.36 -3.66 -20.36
C GLY A 211 14.63 -4.60 -21.34
N LEU A 212 13.52 -5.23 -20.90
CA LEU A 212 12.83 -6.27 -21.65
C LEU A 212 11.89 -5.62 -22.67
N PRO A 213 11.86 -6.10 -23.92
CA PRO A 213 11.17 -5.45 -25.02
C PRO A 213 9.63 -5.49 -24.87
N THR A 214 9.09 -6.53 -24.24
CA THR A 214 7.66 -6.64 -23.88
C THR A 214 7.50 -7.71 -22.79
N VAL A 215 6.73 -7.40 -21.74
CA VAL A 215 6.43 -8.33 -20.64
C VAL A 215 4.91 -8.46 -20.52
N GLU A 216 4.38 -9.66 -20.60
CA GLU A 216 2.93 -9.90 -20.44
C GLU A 216 2.48 -9.64 -19.00
N ALA A 217 1.18 -9.38 -18.79
CA ALA A 217 0.64 -9.03 -17.48
C ALA A 217 1.02 -10.06 -16.39
N HIS A 218 0.88 -11.36 -16.68
CA HIS A 218 1.17 -12.41 -15.71
C HIS A 218 2.67 -12.52 -15.39
N GLN A 219 3.52 -12.21 -16.39
CA GLN A 219 4.97 -12.16 -16.22
C GLN A 219 5.38 -10.94 -15.40
N ARG A 220 4.70 -9.79 -15.58
CA ARG A 220 4.94 -8.58 -14.76
C ARG A 220 4.71 -8.87 -13.29
N HIS A 221 3.57 -9.46 -12.94
CA HIS A 221 3.26 -9.85 -11.56
C HIS A 221 4.34 -10.79 -10.99
N LYS A 222 4.72 -11.84 -11.72
CA LYS A 222 5.78 -12.77 -11.28
C LYS A 222 7.13 -12.06 -11.06
N LEU A 223 7.51 -11.15 -11.97
CA LEU A 223 8.73 -10.36 -11.85
C LEU A 223 8.67 -9.38 -10.68
N THR A 224 7.52 -8.80 -10.38
CA THR A 224 7.30 -7.96 -9.18
C THR A 224 7.54 -8.76 -7.90
N LEU A 225 7.02 -9.99 -7.80
CA LEU A 225 7.25 -10.86 -6.64
C LEU A 225 8.74 -11.23 -6.50
N LEU A 226 9.38 -11.63 -7.60
CA LEU A 226 10.81 -11.95 -7.61
C LEU A 226 11.67 -10.75 -7.24
N ARG A 227 11.31 -9.54 -7.71
CA ARG A 227 12.02 -8.31 -7.37
C ARG A 227 11.85 -7.96 -5.90
N THR A 228 10.63 -8.08 -5.38
CA THR A 228 10.36 -7.89 -3.96
C THR A 228 11.19 -8.87 -3.13
N GLU A 229 11.21 -10.16 -3.50
CA GLU A 229 12.02 -11.16 -2.82
C GLU A 229 13.53 -10.84 -2.86
N ASP A 230 14.06 -10.53 -4.05
CA ASP A 230 15.47 -10.15 -4.22
C ASP A 230 15.83 -8.95 -3.34
N LEU A 231 14.98 -7.91 -3.34
CA LEU A 231 15.17 -6.75 -2.48
C LEU A 231 15.19 -7.17 -1.00
N LEU A 232 14.22 -7.94 -0.54
CA LEU A 232 14.14 -8.38 0.87
C LEU A 232 15.30 -9.32 1.29
N ARG A 233 15.90 -10.06 0.35
CA ARG A 233 17.03 -10.96 0.65
C ARG A 233 18.39 -10.29 0.55
N ASN A 234 18.55 -9.38 -0.41
CA ASN A 234 19.85 -8.88 -0.86
C ASN A 234 19.97 -7.35 -0.76
N GLY A 235 18.94 -6.65 -0.27
CA GLY A 235 18.90 -5.20 -0.18
C GLY A 235 18.94 -4.49 -1.54
N VAL A 236 18.97 -3.15 -1.52
CA VAL A 236 18.95 -2.33 -2.74
C VAL A 236 20.23 -2.52 -3.59
N SER A 237 21.37 -2.79 -2.95
CA SER A 237 22.67 -2.96 -3.61
C SER A 237 22.92 -4.35 -4.17
N GLY A 238 22.13 -5.36 -3.78
CA GLY A 238 22.35 -6.77 -4.12
C GLY A 238 23.30 -7.53 -3.18
N ASP A 239 23.97 -6.82 -2.26
CA ASP A 239 24.89 -7.39 -1.25
C ASP A 239 24.50 -6.99 0.19
N GLY A 240 23.29 -6.48 0.38
CA GLY A 240 22.73 -6.10 1.67
C GLY A 240 22.29 -7.32 2.49
N PRO A 241 22.11 -7.16 3.80
CA PRO A 241 21.60 -8.24 4.66
C PRO A 241 20.14 -8.55 4.33
N ALA A 242 19.77 -9.82 4.45
CA ALA A 242 18.37 -10.23 4.38
C ALA A 242 17.56 -9.62 5.53
N VAL A 243 16.35 -9.18 5.22
CA VAL A 243 15.42 -8.67 6.24
C VAL A 243 15.02 -9.79 7.20
N SER A 244 14.89 -9.43 8.48
CA SER A 244 14.54 -10.38 9.54
C SER A 244 13.37 -9.91 10.41
N THR A 245 13.05 -8.61 10.35
CA THR A 245 11.99 -7.99 11.16
C THR A 245 11.01 -7.19 10.31
N ALA A 246 9.80 -6.96 10.84
CA ALA A 246 8.82 -6.06 10.25
C ALA A 246 9.38 -4.66 9.96
N GLN A 247 10.25 -4.17 10.84
CA GLN A 247 10.91 -2.87 10.67
C GLN A 247 11.89 -2.89 9.49
N ASP A 248 12.67 -3.96 9.32
CA ASP A 248 13.59 -4.09 8.19
C ASP A 248 12.85 -4.04 6.86
N VAL A 249 11.72 -4.77 6.74
CA VAL A 249 10.87 -4.78 5.55
C VAL A 249 10.37 -3.36 5.24
N VAL A 250 9.77 -2.68 6.22
CA VAL A 250 9.22 -1.33 6.01
C VAL A 250 10.32 -0.35 5.63
N MET A 251 11.43 -0.32 6.37
CA MET A 251 12.50 0.63 6.12
C MET A 251 13.15 0.42 4.74
N LEU A 252 13.36 -0.84 4.34
CA LEU A 252 13.96 -1.18 3.07
C LEU A 252 13.04 -0.83 1.89
N LEU A 253 11.76 -1.18 1.95
CA LEU A 253 10.81 -0.87 0.90
C LEU A 253 10.62 0.64 0.76
N MET A 254 10.50 1.36 1.89
CA MET A 254 10.35 2.83 1.89
C MET A 254 11.60 3.54 1.34
N ASP A 255 12.80 3.11 1.73
CA ASP A 255 14.06 3.64 1.19
C ASP A 255 14.17 3.39 -0.32
N PHE A 256 13.84 2.18 -0.77
CA PHE A 256 13.84 1.80 -2.18
C PHE A 256 12.93 2.70 -3.03
N VAL A 257 11.64 2.82 -2.68
CA VAL A 257 10.69 3.61 -3.48
C VAL A 257 10.99 5.10 -3.41
N THR A 258 11.52 5.59 -2.28
CA THR A 258 12.00 6.96 -2.14
C THR A 258 13.17 7.22 -3.09
N ARG A 259 14.18 6.35 -3.14
CA ARG A 259 15.32 6.52 -4.05
C ARG A 259 14.92 6.41 -5.51
N LEU A 260 14.06 5.45 -5.85
CA LEU A 260 13.59 5.21 -7.21
C LEU A 260 12.92 6.47 -7.80
N THR A 261 12.11 7.15 -7.00
CA THR A 261 11.33 8.32 -7.41
C THR A 261 12.09 9.64 -7.29
N ALA A 262 13.31 9.65 -6.75
CA ALA A 262 14.06 10.88 -6.47
C ALA A 262 14.33 11.72 -7.73
N ALA A 263 14.64 11.10 -8.86
CA ALA A 263 14.88 11.81 -10.11
C ALA A 263 13.63 12.50 -10.65
N LYS A 264 12.43 11.89 -10.48
CA LYS A 264 11.16 12.53 -10.87
C LYS A 264 10.86 13.75 -10.01
N ARG A 265 11.04 13.63 -8.68
CA ARG A 265 10.90 14.77 -7.77
C ARG A 265 11.83 15.91 -8.17
N ARG A 266 13.14 15.66 -8.34
CA ARG A 266 14.11 16.71 -8.73
C ARG A 266 13.71 17.48 -10.00
N ILE A 267 13.14 16.79 -10.99
CA ILE A 267 12.64 17.42 -12.21
C ILE A 267 11.45 18.36 -11.91
N LEU A 268 10.55 17.96 -11.01
CA LEU A 268 9.36 18.74 -10.63
C LEU A 268 9.64 19.84 -9.59
N GLU A 269 10.78 19.73 -8.89
CA GLU A 269 11.32 20.71 -7.94
C GLU A 269 12.16 21.79 -8.63
N ASP A 270 12.20 21.83 -9.96
CA ASP A 270 12.90 22.87 -10.71
C ASP A 270 12.17 24.22 -10.59
N VAL A 271 12.87 25.22 -10.06
CA VAL A 271 12.34 26.57 -9.83
C VAL A 271 11.89 27.25 -11.13
N GLU A 272 12.51 26.94 -12.27
CA GLU A 272 12.16 27.49 -13.57
C GLU A 272 10.77 27.05 -14.05
N LEU A 273 10.17 26.03 -13.43
CA LEU A 273 8.79 25.64 -13.70
C LEU A 273 7.76 26.56 -13.05
N TYR A 274 8.17 27.34 -12.05
CA TYR A 274 7.27 28.15 -11.22
C TYR A 274 7.59 29.65 -11.28
N GLN A 275 8.80 30.02 -11.68
CA GLN A 275 9.27 31.39 -11.75
C GLN A 275 9.86 31.73 -13.12
N GLU A 276 9.78 33.01 -13.48
CA GLU A 276 10.55 33.56 -14.60
C GLU A 276 12.03 33.72 -14.23
N ALA A 277 12.89 33.89 -15.23
CA ALA A 277 14.32 34.15 -15.02
C ALA A 277 14.59 35.43 -14.19
N GLY A 278 13.62 36.34 -14.10
CA GLY A 278 13.65 37.54 -13.25
C GLY A 278 13.07 37.36 -11.83
N GLY A 279 12.66 36.14 -11.44
CA GLY A 279 12.17 35.82 -10.10
C GLY A 279 10.68 36.10 -9.83
N GLY A 280 9.93 36.59 -10.82
CA GLY A 280 8.47 36.75 -10.74
C GLY A 280 7.73 35.42 -10.82
N PRO A 281 6.61 35.22 -10.10
CA PRO A 281 5.81 34.00 -10.18
C PRO A 281 5.13 33.90 -11.55
N LEU A 282 5.20 32.73 -12.17
CA LEU A 282 4.46 32.45 -13.40
C LEU A 282 2.96 32.37 -13.14
N SER A 283 2.14 32.72 -14.13
CA SER A 283 0.70 32.47 -14.06
C SER A 283 0.42 30.96 -14.00
N LYS A 284 -0.73 30.56 -13.45
CA LYS A 284 -1.14 29.15 -13.39
C LYS A 284 -1.18 28.50 -14.78
N GLY A 285 -1.51 29.25 -15.83
CA GLY A 285 -1.53 28.77 -17.21
C GLY A 285 -0.13 28.45 -17.74
N GLU A 286 0.85 29.32 -17.47
CA GLU A 286 2.24 29.12 -17.89
C GLU A 286 2.92 27.99 -17.12
N GLN A 287 2.70 27.91 -15.79
CA GLN A 287 3.18 26.78 -14.99
C GLN A 287 2.64 25.45 -15.54
N ARG A 288 1.35 25.40 -15.90
CA ARG A 288 0.74 24.21 -16.49
C ARG A 288 1.36 23.86 -17.85
N ALA A 289 1.64 24.86 -18.70
CA ALA A 289 2.30 24.64 -19.98
C ALA A 289 3.72 24.09 -19.79
N ARG A 290 4.53 24.71 -18.93
CA ARG A 290 5.90 24.25 -18.64
C ARG A 290 5.91 22.85 -18.01
N ARG A 291 5.01 22.56 -17.07
CA ARG A 291 4.87 21.21 -16.49
C ARG A 291 4.46 20.17 -17.55
N LYS A 292 3.65 20.55 -18.54
CA LYS A 292 3.28 19.68 -19.67
C LYS A 292 4.49 19.34 -20.53
N ASP A 293 5.38 20.30 -20.79
CA ASP A 293 6.59 20.05 -21.58
C ASP A 293 7.57 19.11 -20.85
N VAL A 294 7.55 19.15 -19.52
CA VAL A 294 8.34 18.26 -18.66
C VAL A 294 7.75 16.85 -18.55
N CYS A 295 6.47 16.63 -18.90
CA CYS A 295 5.84 15.30 -18.86
C CYS A 295 6.60 14.27 -19.69
N ALA A 296 7.18 14.65 -20.84
CA ALA A 296 7.99 13.76 -21.65
C ALA A 296 9.26 13.30 -20.91
N LYS A 297 9.91 14.19 -20.16
CA LYS A 297 11.07 13.84 -19.32
C LYS A 297 10.67 12.92 -18.17
N LEU A 298 9.53 13.19 -17.52
CA LEU A 298 9.01 12.36 -16.43
C LEU A 298 8.67 10.94 -16.90
N ALA A 299 8.15 10.79 -18.11
CA ALA A 299 7.87 9.49 -18.69
C ALA A 299 9.15 8.66 -18.93
N MET A 300 10.32 9.29 -19.06
CA MET A 300 11.60 8.61 -19.28
C MET A 300 12.27 8.13 -17.99
N VAL A 301 11.97 8.75 -16.85
CA VAL A 301 12.53 8.39 -15.53
C VAL A 301 11.72 7.27 -14.86
N PRO A 302 12.34 6.35 -14.11
CA PRO A 302 11.63 5.29 -13.40
C PRO A 302 10.79 5.81 -12.21
N GLY A 303 9.83 4.98 -11.81
CA GLY A 303 9.01 5.15 -10.62
C GLY A 303 7.68 5.87 -10.85
N LYS A 304 6.74 5.64 -9.94
CA LYS A 304 5.44 6.32 -9.82
C LYS A 304 5.50 7.22 -8.58
N LEU A 305 5.09 8.48 -8.72
CA LEU A 305 4.93 9.37 -7.58
C LEU A 305 3.57 9.08 -6.96
N ASP A 306 3.56 8.67 -5.71
CA ASP A 306 2.33 8.55 -4.93
C ASP A 306 2.56 8.78 -3.43
N HIS A 307 1.49 8.71 -2.64
CA HIS A 307 1.64 8.41 -1.21
C HIS A 307 2.05 6.93 -1.04
N ALA A 308 3.06 6.70 -0.22
CA ALA A 308 3.66 5.38 -0.07
C ALA A 308 3.56 4.96 1.39
N THR A 309 2.91 3.81 1.62
CA THR A 309 2.71 3.24 2.94
C THR A 309 3.06 1.76 2.96
N VAL A 310 3.84 1.36 3.96
CA VAL A 310 4.10 -0.06 4.26
C VAL A 310 3.79 -0.32 5.72
N VAL A 311 3.14 -1.44 5.97
CA VAL A 311 2.78 -1.91 7.32
C VAL A 311 3.20 -3.37 7.40
N ALA A 312 3.93 -3.77 8.44
CA ALA A 312 4.43 -5.14 8.56
C ALA A 312 4.27 -5.71 9.97
N TYR A 313 4.18 -7.04 10.05
CA TYR A 313 4.12 -7.83 11.28
C TYR A 313 4.91 -9.14 11.14
N THR A 314 5.79 -9.43 12.11
CA THR A 314 6.55 -10.68 12.20
C THR A 314 5.77 -11.72 12.99
N VAL A 315 5.50 -12.87 12.36
CA VAL A 315 4.70 -13.97 12.92
C VAL A 315 5.47 -14.75 13.98
N GLY A 316 4.74 -15.22 15.00
CA GLY A 316 5.19 -16.30 15.88
C GLY A 316 6.35 -15.97 16.80
N ASN A 317 6.62 -14.68 17.06
CA ASN A 317 7.65 -14.31 18.02
C ASN A 317 7.08 -14.32 19.45
N SER A 318 6.84 -15.53 19.97
CA SER A 318 6.68 -15.76 21.40
C SER A 318 8.05 -15.57 22.05
N HIS A 319 8.23 -14.48 22.77
CA HIS A 319 9.38 -14.33 23.67
C HIS A 319 9.51 -15.55 24.58
N THR A 320 10.71 -16.14 24.55
CA THR A 320 11.47 -16.52 25.74
C THR A 320 11.44 -15.44 26.81
#